data_AF-A0A956EKT7-F1
#
_entry.id   AF-A0A956EKT7-F1
#
_cell.length_a   1.000
_cell.length_b   1.000
_cell.length_c   1.000
_cell.angle_alpha   90.00
_cell.angle_beta   90.00
_cell.angle_gamma   90.00
#
_symmetry.space_group_name_H-M   'P 1'
#
loop_
_entity.id
_entity.type
_entity.pdbx_description
1 polymer ?
#
loop_
_entity_poly.entity_id
_entity_poly.type
_entity_poly.pdbx_seq_one_letter_code
_entity_poly.pdbx_strand_id
1 'polypeptide(L)'
;MVRRSLRLRFACEEAWEGFTGDERRRHCERCAHDVFDLSTMTRSEATALFRERSPGLCVRYSHDGEGRILFRSERYPGRFVWQRFVVPTADEG
;
A
#
# COMPACT_ATOMS: atom_id res chain seq x y z
N MET A 1 5.01 3.33 24.70
CA MET A 1 4.45 3.51 23.34
C MET A 1 4.23 2.11 22.75
N VAL A 2 3.00 1.61 22.76
CA VAL A 2 2.71 0.22 22.34
C VAL A 2 2.75 0.18 20.82
N ARG A 3 3.90 -0.20 20.25
CA ARG A 3 4.02 -0.60 18.86
C ARG A 3 3.16 -1.86 18.73
N ARG A 4 1.90 -1.70 18.29
CA ARG A 4 1.02 -2.84 17.96
C ARG A 4 1.76 -3.65 16.92
N SER A 5 2.45 -4.68 17.37
CA SER A 5 3.15 -5.60 16.49
C SER A 5 2.09 -6.34 15.71
N LEU A 6 1.94 -5.97 14.44
CA LEU A 6 1.44 -6.89 13.43
C LEU A 6 2.32 -8.14 13.58
N ARG A 7 1.79 -9.18 14.21
CA ARG A 7 2.50 -10.47 14.30
C ARG A 7 2.50 -11.03 12.89
N LEU A 8 3.58 -10.76 12.16
CA LEU A 8 3.88 -11.41 10.90
C LEU A 8 3.92 -12.91 11.19
N ARG A 9 2.88 -13.63 10.78
CA ARG A 9 2.84 -15.09 10.92
C ARG A 9 3.67 -15.78 9.85
N PHE A 10 4.05 -15.07 8.79
CA PHE A 10 4.79 -15.58 7.66
C PHE A 10 5.56 -14.44 6.98
N ALA A 11 6.83 -14.66 6.67
CA ALA A 11 7.64 -13.81 5.80
C ALA A 11 7.91 -14.60 4.52
N CYS A 12 7.33 -14.17 3.40
CA CYS A 12 7.70 -14.67 2.09
C CYS A 12 8.92 -13.88 1.62
N GLU A 13 10.02 -14.57 1.32
CA GLU A 13 11.25 -13.94 0.78
C GLU A 13 11.18 -13.69 -0.73
N GLU A 14 10.07 -14.09 -1.36
CA GLU A 14 9.90 -13.98 -2.80
C GLU A 14 9.64 -12.52 -3.22
N ALA A 15 10.29 -12.09 -4.30
CA ALA A 15 10.16 -10.75 -4.83
C ALA A 15 8.79 -10.55 -5.49
N TRP A 16 8.18 -9.39 -5.29
CA TRP A 16 6.86 -9.06 -5.84
C TRP A 16 6.81 -9.14 -7.37
N GLU A 17 7.93 -8.86 -8.01
CA GLU A 17 8.17 -8.97 -9.45
C GLU A 17 7.99 -10.40 -9.97
N GLY A 18 8.23 -11.41 -9.13
CA GLY A 18 8.02 -12.83 -9.45
C GLY A 18 6.59 -13.32 -9.28
N PHE A 19 5.67 -12.48 -8.78
CA PHE A 19 4.29 -12.89 -8.55
C PHE A 19 3.45 -12.72 -9.83
N THR A 20 2.43 -13.57 -10.01
CA THR A 20 1.55 -13.52 -11.18
C THR A 20 0.25 -12.79 -10.86
N GLY A 21 -0.14 -11.79 -11.66
CA GLY A 21 -1.39 -11.05 -11.47
C GLY A 21 -1.29 -9.60 -11.91
N ASP A 22 -2.07 -8.73 -11.26
CA ASP A 22 -2.14 -7.29 -11.57
C ASP A 22 -1.48 -6.43 -10.47
N GLU A 23 -1.71 -5.12 -10.50
CA GLU A 23 -1.16 -4.20 -9.50
C GLU A 23 -1.84 -4.32 -8.14
N ARG A 24 -3.11 -4.74 -8.10
CA ARG A 24 -3.90 -4.84 -6.87
C ARG A 24 -3.73 -6.19 -6.18
N ARG A 25 -3.65 -7.28 -6.94
CA ARG A 25 -3.55 -8.64 -6.44
C ARG A 25 -2.57 -9.43 -7.30
N ARG A 26 -1.63 -10.09 -6.65
CA ARG A 26 -0.79 -11.10 -7.28
C ARG A 26 -0.76 -12.39 -6.48
N HIS A 27 -0.56 -13.49 -7.17
CA HIS A 27 -0.40 -14.81 -6.59
C HIS A 27 1.09 -15.13 -6.44
N CYS A 28 1.48 -15.53 -5.23
CA CYS A 28 2.80 -16.06 -4.97
C CYS A 28 2.76 -17.59 -5.04
N GLU A 29 3.37 -18.17 -6.08
CA GLU A 29 3.43 -19.63 -6.27
C GLU A 29 4.17 -20.35 -5.13
N ARG A 30 5.14 -19.68 -4.48
CA ARG A 30 5.96 -20.28 -3.42
C ARG A 30 5.18 -20.54 -2.14
N CYS A 31 4.31 -19.63 -1.74
CA CYS A 31 3.47 -19.80 -0.54
C CYS A 31 2.01 -20.12 -0.86
N ALA A 32 1.65 -20.20 -2.15
CA ALA A 32 0.30 -20.46 -2.64
C ALA A 32 -0.77 -19.49 -2.07
N HIS A 33 -0.39 -18.23 -1.80
CA HIS A 33 -1.28 -17.21 -1.29
C HIS A 33 -1.40 -16.01 -2.24
N ASP A 34 -2.61 -15.45 -2.29
CA ASP A 34 -2.85 -14.15 -2.89
C ASP A 34 -2.32 -13.04 -1.99
N VAL A 35 -1.48 -12.18 -2.57
CA VAL A 35 -0.93 -10.99 -1.93
C VAL A 35 -1.59 -9.76 -2.53
N PHE A 36 -2.21 -8.95 -1.67
CA PHE A 36 -2.93 -7.74 -2.06
C PHE A 36 -2.08 -6.49 -1.77
N ASP A 37 -1.96 -5.58 -2.74
CA ASP A 37 -1.27 -4.31 -2.55
C ASP A 37 -2.24 -3.22 -2.09
N LEU A 38 -2.21 -2.88 -0.80
CA LEU A 38 -3.08 -1.86 -0.22
C LEU A 38 -2.76 -0.46 -0.71
N SER A 39 -1.54 -0.19 -1.18
CA SER A 39 -1.15 1.11 -1.73
C SER A 39 -1.94 1.44 -3.00
N THR A 40 -2.35 0.40 -3.73
CA THR A 40 -3.19 0.56 -4.91
C THR A 40 -4.66 0.74 -4.56
N MET A 41 -5.08 0.47 -3.32
CA MET A 41 -6.48 0.45 -2.89
C MET A 41 -6.86 1.69 -2.10
N THR A 42 -8.14 2.04 -2.11
CA THR A 42 -8.66 3.02 -1.17
C THR A 42 -8.79 2.44 0.23
N ARG A 43 -8.94 3.30 1.23
CA ARG A 43 -9.14 2.85 2.61
C ARG A 43 -10.44 2.06 2.75
N SER A 44 -11.49 2.47 2.04
CA SER A 44 -12.77 1.76 1.99
C SER A 44 -12.63 0.36 1.35
N GLU A 45 -11.93 0.25 0.22
CA GLU A 45 -11.68 -1.04 -0.44
C GLU A 45 -10.85 -1.98 0.45
N ALA A 46 -9.79 -1.47 1.09
CA ALA A 46 -8.98 -2.27 2.00
C ALA A 46 -9.81 -2.75 3.19
N THR A 47 -10.68 -1.89 3.74
CA THR A 47 -11.58 -2.26 4.83
C THR A 47 -12.54 -3.37 4.42
N ALA A 48 -13.10 -3.33 3.20
CA ALA A 48 -13.92 -4.41 2.66
C ALA A 48 -13.13 -5.72 2.52
N LEU A 49 -11.92 -5.65 1.96
CA LEU A 49 -11.03 -6.80 1.83
C LEU A 49 -10.74 -7.49 3.18
N PHE A 50 -10.44 -6.70 4.23
CA PHE A 50 -10.22 -7.23 5.57
C PHE A 50 -11.47 -7.89 6.17
N ARG A 51 -12.68 -7.42 5.83
CA ARG A 51 -13.93 -8.04 6.30
C ARG A 51 -14.20 -9.37 5.60
N GLU A 52 -13.89 -9.46 4.31
CA GLU A 52 -14.18 -10.65 3.49
C GLU A 52 -13.17 -11.78 3.68
N ARG A 53 -11.89 -11.45 3.87
CA ARG A 53 -10.78 -12.41 3.77
C ARG A 53 -9.94 -12.55 5.03
N SER A 54 -10.38 -11.99 6.15
CA SER A 54 -9.76 -12.24 7.45
C SER A 54 -10.34 -13.51 8.09
N PRO A 55 -9.51 -14.37 8.71
CA PRO A 55 -8.05 -14.27 8.91
C PRO A 55 -7.21 -14.84 7.75
N GLY A 56 -5.93 -14.46 7.67
CA GLY A 56 -4.96 -15.05 6.73
C GLY A 56 -4.65 -14.23 5.47
N LEU A 57 -5.03 -12.95 5.44
CA LEU A 57 -4.74 -12.05 4.32
C LEU A 57 -3.24 -11.72 4.23
N CYS A 58 -2.61 -12.03 3.10
CA CYS A 58 -1.28 -11.52 2.76
C CYS A 58 -1.42 -10.15 2.10
N VAL A 59 -0.74 -9.14 2.65
CA VAL A 59 -0.77 -7.78 2.13
C VAL A 59 0.63 -7.22 1.99
N ARG A 60 0.81 -6.34 0.99
CA ARG A 60 1.90 -5.37 0.98
C ARG A 60 1.32 -3.96 1.03
N TYR A 61 2.11 -3.02 1.51
CA TYR A 61 1.73 -1.62 1.55
C TYR A 61 2.96 -0.73 1.71
N SER A 62 2.82 0.50 1.25
CA SER A 62 3.73 1.60 1.56
C SER A 62 3.26 2.29 2.84
N HIS A 63 4.18 2.88 3.59
CA HIS A 63 3.85 3.67 4.77
C HIS A 63 4.62 5.00 4.77
N ASP A 64 4.11 5.98 5.51
CA ASP A 64 4.81 7.24 5.72
C ASP A 64 5.95 7.11 6.75
N GLY A 65 6.67 8.20 7.01
CA GLY A 65 7.73 8.25 8.02
C GLY A 65 7.24 8.02 9.46
N GLU A 66 5.93 8.11 9.70
CA GLU A 66 5.30 7.81 10.99
C GLU A 66 4.77 6.37 11.07
N GLY A 67 4.89 5.58 9.99
CA GLY A 67 4.40 4.19 9.90
C GLY A 67 2.91 4.06 9.60
N ARG A 68 2.23 5.12 9.15
CA ARG A 68 0.83 5.04 8.69
C ARG A 68 0.79 4.45 7.30
N ILE A 69 -0.11 3.48 7.09
CA ILE A 69 -0.36 2.86 5.79
C ILE A 69 -0.87 3.92 4.81
N LEU A 70 -0.22 4.01 3.66
CA LEU A 70 -0.62 4.86 2.55
C LEU A 70 -1.61 4.09 1.67
N PHE A 71 -2.76 4.70 1.42
CA PHE A 71 -3.80 4.19 0.53
C PHE A 71 -3.93 5.12 -0.67
N ARG A 72 -4.44 4.60 -1.78
CA ARG A 72 -4.88 5.43 -2.91
C ARG A 72 -5.92 6.43 -2.43
N SER A 73 -5.75 7.69 -2.78
CA SER A 73 -6.63 8.75 -2.31
C SER A 73 -8.05 8.59 -2.87
N GLU A 74 -9.04 8.66 -1.99
CA GLU A 74 -10.47 8.66 -2.38
C GLU A 74 -10.95 10.05 -2.81
N ARG A 75 -10.25 11.11 -2.36
CA ARG A 75 -10.72 12.50 -2.45
C ARG A 75 -10.46 13.18 -3.79
N TYR A 76 -9.68 12.57 -4.70
CA TYR A 76 -9.38 13.16 -6.01
C TYR A 76 -9.27 12.11 -7.12
N PRO A 77 -10.37 11.46 -7.52
CA PRO A 77 -10.35 10.65 -8.74
C PRO A 77 -10.12 11.59 -9.94
N GLY A 78 -8.92 11.54 -10.52
CA GLY A 78 -8.65 12.08 -11.85
C GLY A 78 -8.49 13.61 -11.98
N ARG A 79 -8.46 14.39 -10.90
CA ARG A 79 -8.14 15.83 -11.00
C ARG A 79 -6.62 16.03 -10.99
N PHE A 80 -6.00 15.78 -12.15
CA PHE A 80 -4.63 16.19 -12.39
C PHE A 80 -4.57 17.72 -12.44
N VAL A 81 -3.91 18.33 -11.45
CA VAL A 81 -3.61 19.76 -11.48
C VAL A 81 -2.17 19.90 -11.95
N TRP A 82 -1.98 20.53 -13.11
CA TRP A 82 -0.66 20.92 -13.57
C TRP A 82 -0.16 22.07 -12.71
N GLN A 83 0.85 21.81 -11.88
CA GLN A 83 1.52 22.84 -11.09
C GLN A 83 3.02 22.77 -11.33
N ARG A 84 3.61 23.91 -11.67
CA ARG A 84 5.06 24.07 -11.66
C ARG A 84 5.47 24.57 -10.27
N PHE A 85 6.09 23.71 -9.49
CA PHE A 85 6.73 24.12 -8.24
C PHE A 85 7.91 25.03 -8.57
N VAL A 86 7.85 26.27 -8.10
CA VAL A 86 9.03 27.14 -8.00
C VAL A 86 9.56 27.00 -6.58
N VAL A 87 10.81 26.57 -6.43
CA VAL A 87 11.49 26.61 -5.13
C VAL A 87 11.77 28.09 -4.86
N PRO A 88 11.28 28.67 -3.74
CA PRO A 88 11.63 30.05 -3.42
C PRO A 88 13.14 30.11 -3.23
N THR A 89 13.83 30.82 -4.12
CA THR A 89 15.22 31.22 -3.88
C THR A 89 15.18 32.22 -2.73
N ALA A 90 15.70 31.80 -1.58
CA ALA A 90 15.83 32.64 -0.41
C ALA A 90 16.97 33.64 -0.62
N ASP A 91 16.82 34.59 -1.55
CA ASP A 91 17.77 35.68 -1.75
C ASP A 91 17.17 36.71 -2.73
N GLU A 92 16.71 37.84 -2.20
CA GLU A 92 16.88 39.19 -2.78
C GLU A 92 16.72 40.20 -1.62
N GLY A 93 17.85 40.48 -0.96
CA GLY A 93 18.07 41.63 -0.08
C GLY A 93 19.21 42.47 -0.63
#